data_AF-A0A1C3TYR8-F1
#
_entry.id   AF-A0A1C3TYR8-F1
#
_cell.length_a   1.000
_cell.length_b   1.000
_cell.length_c   1.000
_cell.angle_alpha   90.00
_cell.angle_beta   90.00
_cell.angle_gamma   90.00
#
_symmetry.space_group_name_H-M   'P 1'
#
loop_
_entity.id
_entity.type
_entity.pdbx_description
1 polymer ?
#
loop_
_entity_poly.entity_id
_entity_poly.type
_entity_poly.pdbx_seq_one_letter_code
_entity_poly.pdbx_strand_id
1 'polypeptide(L)'
;MKEHRSLLREKTSDAEGERARLDSIIDFERRHLLADLRAGRPDVILVDTRLLSAVPFDWLAWARSDPELQAELSRYRELEDAGGRVRILVARSGSER
;
A
#
# COMPACT_ATOMS: atom_id res chain seq x y z
N MET A 1 7.14 -24.23 35.53
CA MET A 1 7.98 -23.29 34.74
C MET A 1 8.23 -23.73 33.28
N LYS A 2 8.16 -25.01 32.90
CA LYS A 2 8.42 -25.44 31.49
C LYS A 2 7.29 -25.16 30.49
N GLU A 3 6.03 -25.21 30.91
CA GLU A 3 4.87 -25.07 29.99
C GLU A 3 4.68 -23.64 29.45
N HIS A 4 4.87 -22.63 30.30
CA HIS A 4 4.75 -21.22 29.91
C HIS A 4 5.73 -20.84 28.77
N ARG A 5 6.93 -21.43 28.77
CA ARG A 5 7.94 -21.19 27.73
C ARG A 5 7.60 -21.87 26.39
N SER A 6 6.87 -22.99 26.42
CA SER A 6 6.46 -23.71 25.19
C SER A 6 5.36 -22.95 24.45
N LEU A 7 4.35 -22.46 25.19
CA LEU A 7 3.24 -21.68 24.63
C LEU A 7 3.71 -20.33 24.05
N LEU A 8 4.70 -19.69 24.68
CA LEU A 8 5.29 -18.45 24.17
C LEU A 8 6.05 -18.68 22.86
N ARG A 9 6.74 -19.82 22.71
CA ARG A 9 7.51 -20.18 21.50
C ARG A 9 6.61 -20.54 20.32
N GLU A 10 5.51 -21.23 20.58
CA GLU A 10 4.50 -21.56 19.58
C GLU A 10 3.80 -20.29 19.07
N LYS A 11 3.37 -19.40 19.98
CA LYS A 11 2.78 -18.11 19.61
C LYS A 11 3.73 -17.18 18.85
N THR A 12 5.04 -17.23 19.13
CA THR A 12 6.03 -16.44 18.39
C THR A 12 6.33 -17.04 17.02
N SER A 13 6.41 -18.37 16.91
CA SER A 13 6.56 -19.07 15.62
C SER A 13 5.36 -18.80 14.70
N ASP A 14 4.14 -18.79 15.24
CA ASP A 14 2.93 -18.48 14.48
C ASP A 14 2.90 -17.01 14.03
N ALA A 15 3.37 -16.09 14.88
CA ALA A 15 3.47 -14.68 14.54
C ALA A 15 4.53 -14.41 13.45
N GLU A 16 5.67 -15.10 13.48
CA GLU A 16 6.70 -15.00 12.45
C GLU A 16 6.23 -15.56 11.11
N GLY A 17 5.55 -16.73 11.13
CA GLY A 17 4.96 -17.32 9.93
C GLY A 17 3.88 -16.44 9.30
N GLU A 18 3.00 -15.88 10.13
CA GLU A 18 1.97 -14.94 9.66
C GLU A 18 2.60 -13.64 9.13
N ARG A 19 3.64 -13.14 9.78
CA ARG A 19 4.38 -11.97 9.31
C ARG A 19 5.00 -12.20 7.93
N ALA A 20 5.68 -13.33 7.74
CA ALA A 20 6.27 -13.69 6.45
C ALA A 20 5.20 -13.81 5.35
N ARG A 21 4.03 -14.34 5.69
CA ARG A 21 2.89 -14.42 4.76
C ARG A 21 2.39 -13.04 4.36
N LEU A 22 2.18 -12.14 5.33
CA LEU A 22 1.75 -10.76 5.05
C LEU A 22 2.78 -9.99 4.22
N ASP A 23 4.07 -10.14 4.54
CA ASP A 23 5.15 -9.52 3.76
C ASP A 23 5.14 -10.04 2.31
N SER A 24 4.90 -11.35 2.10
CA SER A 24 4.80 -11.91 0.74
C SER A 24 3.61 -11.34 -0.07
N ILE A 25 2.50 -11.04 0.60
CA ILE A 25 1.33 -10.41 -0.03
C ILE A 25 1.68 -8.96 -0.39
N ILE A 26 2.31 -8.21 0.52
CA ILE A 26 2.74 -6.83 0.27
C ILE A 26 3.68 -6.78 -0.93
N ASP A 27 4.66 -7.68 -1.01
CA ASP A 27 5.61 -7.75 -2.14
C ASP A 27 4.93 -8.14 -3.45
N PHE A 28 3.93 -9.01 -3.41
CA PHE A 28 3.14 -9.37 -4.59
C PHE A 28 2.34 -8.16 -5.11
N GLU A 29 1.60 -7.49 -4.23
CA GLU A 29 0.78 -6.32 -4.56
C GLU A 29 1.64 -5.17 -5.07
N ARG A 30 2.77 -4.89 -4.41
CA ARG A 30 3.74 -3.86 -4.82
C ARG A 30 4.22 -4.09 -6.26
N ARG A 31 4.60 -5.32 -6.60
CA ARG A 31 5.10 -5.65 -7.95
C ARG A 31 4.03 -5.47 -9.02
N HIS A 32 2.79 -5.86 -8.74
CA HIS A 32 1.68 -5.69 -9.69
C HIS A 32 1.35 -4.22 -9.89
N LEU A 33 1.24 -3.46 -8.80
CA LEU A 33 1.03 -2.02 -8.88
C LEU A 33 2.12 -1.34 -9.71
N LEU A 34 3.40 -1.64 -9.47
CA LEU A 34 4.51 -1.09 -10.26
C LEU A 34 4.40 -1.46 -11.74
N ALA A 35 4.04 -2.71 -12.06
CA ALA A 35 3.88 -3.17 -13.43
C ALA A 35 2.77 -2.40 -14.14
N ASP A 36 1.62 -2.22 -13.48
CA ASP A 36 0.51 -1.43 -14.02
C ASP A 36 0.94 0.01 -14.28
N LEU A 37 1.50 0.69 -13.26
CA LEU A 37 1.93 2.09 -13.35
C LEU A 37 2.91 2.32 -14.51
N ARG A 38 3.86 1.40 -14.72
CA ARG A 38 4.82 1.44 -15.81
C ARG A 38 4.19 1.19 -17.18
N ALA A 39 3.11 0.42 -17.23
CA ALA A 39 2.30 0.25 -18.44
C ALA A 39 1.45 1.49 -18.78
N GLY A 40 1.57 2.57 -18.00
CA GLY A 40 0.80 3.80 -18.21
C GLY A 40 -0.66 3.69 -17.76
N ARG A 41 -0.96 2.73 -16.88
CA ARG A 41 -2.29 2.53 -16.30
C ARG A 41 -2.14 2.41 -14.78
N PRO A 42 -3.14 2.75 -13.95
CA PRO A 42 -4.42 3.36 -14.28
C PRO A 42 -4.32 4.88 -14.47
N ASP A 43 -5.26 5.51 -15.19
CA ASP A 43 -5.33 6.98 -15.27
C ASP A 43 -5.74 7.64 -13.95
N VAL A 44 -6.43 6.88 -13.08
CA VAL A 44 -6.92 7.34 -11.78
C VAL A 44 -6.64 6.28 -10.73
N ILE A 45 -6.07 6.71 -9.60
CA ILE A 45 -5.91 5.89 -8.39
C ILE A 45 -6.80 6.49 -7.31
N LEU A 46 -7.66 5.67 -6.73
CA LEU A 46 -8.51 6.03 -5.61
C LEU A 46 -7.94 5.42 -4.34
N VAL A 47 -7.63 6.27 -3.37
CA VAL A 47 -7.09 5.84 -2.08
C VAL A 47 -8.13 6.19 -1.01
N ASP A 48 -8.69 5.16 -0.41
CA ASP A 48 -9.56 5.34 0.75
C ASP A 48 -8.71 5.80 1.94
N THR A 49 -8.98 7.00 2.44
CA THR A 49 -8.26 7.59 3.59
C THR A 49 -8.95 7.29 4.93
N ARG A 50 -10.10 6.62 4.89
CA ARG A 50 -10.93 6.25 6.06
C ARG A 50 -11.25 4.77 6.10
N LEU A 51 -10.41 3.92 5.51
CA LEU A 51 -10.47 2.46 5.68
C LEU A 51 -10.92 2.15 7.12
N LEU A 52 -12.05 1.43 7.24
CA LEU A 52 -12.81 1.10 8.47
C LEU A 52 -12.01 0.20 9.44
N SER A 53 -10.78 0.58 9.68
CA SER A 53 -9.80 -0.08 10.51
C SER A 53 -9.67 0.74 11.79
N ALA A 54 -9.63 0.09 12.94
CA ALA A 54 -9.28 0.73 14.21
C ALA A 54 -7.85 1.33 14.19
N VAL A 55 -7.05 0.99 13.16
CA VAL A 55 -5.69 1.46 12.95
C VAL A 55 -5.64 2.36 11.72
N PRO A 56 -5.25 3.64 11.86
CA PRO A 56 -5.04 4.52 10.72
C PRO A 56 -3.87 4.00 9.87
N PHE A 57 -4.07 3.91 8.56
CA PHE A 57 -3.04 3.53 7.61
C PHE A 57 -2.99 4.56 6.47
N ASP A 58 -1.89 5.31 6.38
CA ASP A 58 -1.66 6.23 5.27
C ASP A 58 -0.97 5.48 4.12
N TRP A 59 -1.79 4.92 3.24
CA TRP A 59 -1.32 4.21 2.05
C TRP A 59 -0.41 5.07 1.18
N LEU A 60 -0.67 6.37 1.06
CA LEU A 60 0.12 7.23 0.18
C LEU A 60 1.48 7.55 0.78
N ALA A 61 1.56 7.75 2.10
CA ALA A 61 2.84 7.87 2.79
C ALA A 61 3.67 6.58 2.66
N TRP A 62 3.03 5.41 2.81
CA TRP A 62 3.69 4.12 2.56
C TRP A 62 4.20 4.01 1.12
N ALA A 63 3.35 4.26 0.12
CA ALA A 63 3.74 4.14 -1.28
C ALA A 63 4.84 5.13 -1.69
N ARG A 64 4.84 6.36 -1.13
CA ARG A 64 5.90 7.36 -1.35
C ARG A 64 7.20 7.03 -0.63
N SER A 65 7.19 6.17 0.39
CA SER A 65 8.42 5.71 1.06
C SER A 65 9.23 4.73 0.21
N ASP A 66 8.59 4.11 -0.78
CA ASP A 66 9.21 3.22 -1.74
C ASP A 66 9.76 4.01 -2.95
N PRO A 67 11.07 4.00 -3.22
CA PRO A 67 11.65 4.84 -4.28
C PRO A 67 11.11 4.55 -5.68
N GLU A 68 10.80 3.28 -5.98
CA GLU A 68 10.29 2.90 -7.30
C GLU A 68 8.84 3.37 -7.48
N LEU A 69 7.99 3.13 -6.48
CA LEU A 69 6.61 3.61 -6.52
C LEU A 69 6.56 5.13 -6.52
N GLN A 70 7.39 5.80 -5.73
CA GLN A 70 7.46 7.26 -5.70
C GLN A 70 7.80 7.84 -7.08
N ALA A 71 8.76 7.24 -7.79
CA ALA A 71 9.12 7.67 -9.14
C ALA A 71 7.94 7.58 -10.10
N GLU A 72 7.19 6.47 -10.08
CA GLU A 72 6.01 6.30 -10.95
C GLU A 72 4.84 7.21 -10.53
N LEU A 73 4.56 7.32 -9.23
CA LEU A 73 3.50 8.16 -8.67
C LEU A 73 3.74 9.66 -8.88
N SER A 74 4.99 10.09 -9.12
CA SER A 74 5.30 11.49 -9.45
C SER A 74 4.62 11.98 -10.74
N ARG A 75 4.25 11.04 -11.62
CA ARG A 75 3.49 11.30 -12.85
C ARG A 75 2.01 11.59 -12.60
N TYR A 76 1.55 11.43 -11.37
CA TYR A 76 0.18 11.72 -10.97
C TYR A 76 0.12 13.09 -10.28
N ARG A 77 -1.06 13.69 -10.30
CA ARG A 77 -1.41 14.85 -9.46
C ARG A 77 -2.46 14.42 -8.46
N GLU A 78 -2.31 14.87 -7.23
CA GLU A 78 -3.31 14.69 -6.19
C GLU A 78 -4.41 15.72 -6.39
N LEU A 79 -5.67 15.28 -6.45
CA LEU A 79 -6.85 16.14 -6.43
C LEU A 79 -7.40 16.16 -5.00
N GLU A 80 -7.75 17.36 -4.54
CA GLU A 80 -8.32 17.57 -3.22
C GLU A 80 -9.71 16.93 -3.09
N ASP A 81 -10.00 16.43 -1.89
CA ASP A 81 -10.97 15.38 -1.59
C ASP A 81 -12.44 15.84 -1.67
N ALA A 82 -13.31 14.97 -2.20
CA ALA A 82 -14.77 15.05 -2.06
C ALA A 82 -15.20 14.72 -0.60
N GLY A 83 -14.91 15.61 0.35
CA GLY A 83 -15.40 15.52 1.73
C GLY A 83 -14.48 14.79 2.73
N GLY A 84 -13.19 14.64 2.40
CA GLY A 84 -12.17 14.11 3.31
C GLY A 84 -12.17 12.58 3.44
N ARG A 85 -12.77 11.84 2.51
CA ARG A 85 -12.93 10.37 2.55
C ARG A 85 -12.04 9.62 1.54
N VAL A 86 -11.76 10.23 0.40
CA VAL A 86 -11.04 9.57 -0.69
C VAL A 86 -10.04 10.54 -1.28
N ARG A 87 -8.79 10.12 -1.30
CA ARG A 87 -7.73 10.83 -2.02
C ARG A 87 -7.67 10.30 -3.44
N ILE A 88 -7.73 11.22 -4.41
CA ILE A 88 -7.76 10.89 -5.84
C ILE A 88 -6.43 11.31 -6.45
N LEU A 89 -5.70 10.37 -7.05
CA LEU A 89 -4.52 10.66 -7.86
C LEU A 89 -4.90 10.49 -9.32
N VAL A 90 -4.69 11.52 -10.14
CA VAL A 90 -4.97 11.48 -11.57
C VAL A 90 -3.66 11.57 -12.32
N ALA A 91 -3.45 10.69 -13.30
CA ALA A 91 -2.30 10.76 -14.18
C ALA A 91 -2.25 12.17 -14.80
N ARG A 92 -1.06 12.78 -14.77
CA ARG A 92 -0.85 14.04 -15.50
C ARG A 92 -0.90 13.65 -16.97
N SER A 93 -2.06 13.86 -17.58
CA SER A 93 -2.25 13.59 -19.01
C SER A 93 -1.06 14.19 -19.76
N GLY A 94 -0.35 13.36 -20.51
CA GLY A 94 0.36 13.88 -21.67
C GLY A 94 -0.72 14.62 -22.47
N SER A 95 -0.53 15.93 -22.64
CA SER A 95 -1.32 16.78 -23.53
C SER A 95 -2.00 15.93 -24.60
N GLU A 96 -3.33 15.98 -24.67
CA GLU A 96 -4.04 15.66 -25.89
C GLU A 96 -3.28 16.37 -27.02
N ARG A 97 -2.73 15.58 -27.94
CA ARG A 97 -2.18 16.03 -29.22
C ARG A 97 -2.85 15.19 -30.29
#